data_AF-V5EYI9-F1
#
_entry.id   AF-V5EYI9-F1
#
_cell.length_a   1.000
_cell.length_b   1.000
_cell.length_c   1.000
_cell.angle_alpha   90.00
_cell.angle_beta   90.00
_cell.angle_gamma   90.00
#
_symmetry.space_group_name_H-M   'P 1'
#
loop_
_entity.id
_entity.type
_entity.pdbx_description
1 polymer ?
#
loop_
_entity_poly.entity_id
_entity_poly.type
_entity_poly.pdbx_seq_one_letter_code
_entity_poly.pdbx_strand_id
1 'polypeptide(L)'
;MQANATASSSKPGASTAEASTSSIVLSTLGAYSDLTKQLFSLIENPSLSKGKTIADASADKTWSVKDVNGVLAALQDVDQLFSSRIQIAHEHAVNQARIERLQAQAKRRDKETRQAILELSRIQAELAEIARLSEEEVASIERAEKQPIGHETLLAYAQRLARYTSAPPGYKLPQVSSAAITVNGTSDAVKAEGEAAEGQPAEQISLGADYNQYAKRAAAYYDPAIPSMPQEMPFPSDAMMRQGILNSSEMLNGAPMAEQPAEDLMDEQDDGPATDYATSFSHLRDHQQRPDDDEDAFDLDLN
;
A
#
# COMPACT_ATOMS: atom_id res chain seq x y z
N MET A 1 26.22 36.87 -12.10
CA MET A 1 25.43 36.18 -13.15
C MET A 1 24.02 35.99 -12.63
N GLN A 2 23.15 36.98 -12.85
CA GLN A 2 21.74 36.91 -12.51
C GLN A 2 20.97 36.58 -13.79
N ALA A 3 20.31 35.42 -13.81
CA ALA A 3 19.49 34.98 -14.93
C ALA A 3 18.08 35.56 -14.77
N ASN A 4 17.70 36.41 -15.72
CA ASN A 4 16.41 37.07 -15.81
C ASN A 4 15.40 36.09 -16.42
N ALA A 5 14.55 35.49 -15.60
CA ALA A 5 13.47 34.62 -16.05
C ALA A 5 12.28 35.47 -16.52
N THR A 6 12.22 35.76 -17.82
CA THR A 6 11.05 36.35 -18.46
C THR A 6 9.93 35.31 -18.53
N ALA A 7 9.01 35.36 -17.57
CA ALA A 7 7.73 34.66 -17.64
C ALA A 7 6.90 35.24 -18.79
N SER A 8 6.85 34.51 -19.90
CA SER A 8 5.92 34.76 -20.99
C SER A 8 4.54 34.29 -20.53
N SER A 9 3.71 35.23 -20.09
CA SER A 9 2.29 34.99 -19.88
C SER A 9 1.61 34.89 -21.25
N SER A 10 1.41 33.66 -21.71
CA SER A 10 0.55 33.35 -22.84
C SER A 10 -0.89 33.70 -22.46
N LYS A 11 -1.33 34.87 -22.91
CA LYS A 11 -2.71 35.33 -22.84
C LYS A 11 -3.61 34.28 -23.50
N PRO A 12 -4.66 33.75 -22.85
CA PRO A 12 -5.62 32.86 -23.50
C PRO A 12 -6.28 33.64 -24.63
N GLY A 13 -6.08 33.18 -25.86
CA GLY A 13 -6.65 33.79 -27.05
C GLY A 13 -8.17 33.79 -26.94
N ALA A 14 -8.77 34.96 -27.15
CA ALA A 14 -10.20 35.08 -27.34
C ALA A 14 -10.60 34.15 -28.50
N SER A 15 -11.29 33.07 -28.16
CA SER A 15 -11.89 32.13 -29.10
C SER A 15 -12.97 32.88 -29.89
N THR A 16 -12.55 33.43 -31.04
CA THR A 16 -13.50 33.53 -32.15
C THR A 16 -14.02 32.12 -32.35
N ALA A 17 -15.32 31.93 -32.14
CA ALA A 17 -15.96 30.63 -32.19
C ALA A 17 -15.87 30.12 -33.63
N GLU A 18 -14.76 29.46 -33.96
CA GLU A 18 -14.56 28.81 -35.24
C GLU A 18 -15.70 27.80 -35.39
N ALA A 19 -16.45 27.93 -36.48
CA ALA A 19 -17.56 27.06 -36.77
C ALA A 19 -17.04 25.61 -36.79
N SER A 20 -17.64 24.73 -35.99
CA SER A 20 -17.24 23.33 -35.92
C SER A 20 -17.23 22.71 -37.32
N THR A 21 -16.25 21.87 -37.63
CA THR A 21 -16.13 21.18 -38.94
C THR A 21 -17.43 20.47 -39.31
N SER A 22 -18.17 19.95 -38.34
CA SER A 22 -19.49 19.35 -38.55
C SER A 22 -20.53 20.36 -39.05
N SER A 23 -20.56 21.55 -38.46
CA SER A 23 -21.48 22.62 -38.86
C SER A 23 -21.21 23.10 -40.29
N ILE A 24 -19.92 23.19 -40.66
CA ILE A 24 -19.46 23.55 -42.00
C ILE A 24 -19.94 22.51 -43.02
N VAL A 25 -19.70 21.22 -42.77
CA VAL A 25 -20.11 20.13 -43.68
C VAL A 25 -21.64 20.10 -43.85
N LEU A 26 -22.38 20.23 -42.75
CA LEU A 26 -23.85 20.25 -42.77
C LEU A 26 -24.42 21.46 -43.53
N SER A 27 -23.77 22.62 -43.44
CA SER A 27 -24.19 23.81 -44.18
C SER A 27 -24.03 23.63 -45.69
N THR A 28 -22.91 23.07 -46.15
CA THR A 28 -22.72 22.68 -47.57
C THR A 28 -23.77 21.68 -48.04
N LEU A 29 -24.09 20.69 -47.21
CA LEU A 29 -25.06 19.65 -47.54
C LEU A 29 -26.49 20.23 -47.64
N GLY A 30 -26.81 21.20 -46.79
CA GLY A 30 -28.04 21.98 -46.87
C GLY A 30 -28.14 22.75 -48.20
N ALA A 31 -27.08 23.44 -48.59
CA ALA A 31 -27.01 24.15 -49.87
C ALA A 31 -27.16 23.20 -51.08
N TYR A 32 -26.52 22.02 -51.04
CA TYR A 32 -26.67 20.98 -52.05
C TYR A 32 -28.12 20.46 -52.15
N SER A 33 -28.75 20.18 -51.00
CA SER A 33 -30.16 19.76 -50.95
C SER A 33 -31.10 20.81 -51.53
N ASP A 34 -30.86 22.08 -51.26
CA ASP A 34 -31.71 23.16 -51.77
C ASP A 34 -31.50 23.41 -53.26
N LEU A 35 -30.27 23.26 -53.77
CA LEU A 35 -29.96 23.34 -55.20
C LEU A 35 -30.59 22.18 -55.98
N THR A 36 -30.54 20.96 -55.44
CA THR A 36 -31.18 19.80 -56.07
C THR A 36 -32.71 19.91 -56.08
N LYS A 37 -33.34 20.37 -54.99
CA LYS A 37 -34.78 20.69 -54.99
C LYS A 37 -35.13 21.74 -56.04
N GLN A 38 -34.29 22.76 -56.20
CA GLN A 38 -34.49 23.79 -57.22
C GLN A 38 -34.33 23.23 -58.63
N LEU A 39 -33.38 22.33 -58.87
CA LEU A 39 -33.21 21.62 -60.15
C LEU A 39 -34.49 20.88 -60.54
N PHE A 40 -35.04 20.07 -59.64
CA PHE A 40 -36.27 19.33 -59.89
C PHE A 40 -37.46 20.26 -60.13
N SER A 41 -37.59 21.33 -59.33
CA SER A 41 -38.65 22.32 -59.52
C SER A 41 -38.58 23.02 -60.88
N LEU A 42 -37.37 23.27 -61.41
CA LEU A 42 -37.18 23.89 -62.73
C LEU A 42 -37.48 22.93 -63.88
N ILE A 43 -37.19 21.63 -63.70
CA ILE A 43 -37.51 20.59 -64.68
C ILE A 43 -39.02 20.34 -64.74
N GLU A 44 -39.69 20.32 -63.59
CA GLU A 44 -41.13 20.05 -63.51
C GLU A 44 -41.97 21.23 -64.01
N ASN A 45 -41.56 22.47 -63.70
CA ASN A 45 -42.29 23.69 -64.05
C ASN A 45 -41.36 24.75 -64.68
N PRO A 46 -40.97 24.60 -65.96
CA PRO A 46 -40.01 25.50 -66.59
C PRO A 46 -40.54 26.94 -66.77
N SER A 47 -41.85 27.13 -66.81
CA SER A 47 -42.51 28.44 -66.99
C SER A 47 -42.61 29.29 -65.71
N LEU A 48 -42.35 28.72 -64.54
CA LEU A 48 -42.45 29.37 -63.22
C LEU A 48 -41.09 29.63 -62.55
N SER A 49 -40.00 29.63 -63.33
CA SER A 49 -38.62 29.78 -62.87
C SER A 49 -38.35 31.17 -62.24
N LYS A 50 -38.76 31.36 -60.99
CA LYS A 50 -38.32 32.50 -60.17
C LYS A 50 -36.90 32.22 -59.70
N GLY A 51 -35.98 33.15 -59.98
CA GLY A 51 -34.60 33.05 -59.50
C GLY A 51 -34.59 32.96 -57.97
N LYS A 52 -34.00 31.89 -57.44
CA LYS A 52 -33.77 31.70 -56.01
C LYS A 52 -32.28 31.87 -55.74
N THR A 53 -31.96 32.60 -54.68
CA THR A 53 -30.60 32.70 -54.16
C THR A 53 -30.47 31.69 -53.02
N ILE A 54 -29.49 30.80 -53.13
CA ILE A 54 -29.14 29.84 -52.08
C ILE A 54 -27.80 30.29 -51.51
N ALA A 55 -27.69 30.32 -50.19
CA ALA A 55 -26.50 30.76 -49.48
C ALA A 55 -25.97 29.62 -48.60
N ASP A 56 -24.66 29.39 -48.65
CA ASP A 56 -23.96 28.62 -47.62
C ASP A 56 -23.39 29.60 -46.60
N ALA A 57 -24.01 29.64 -45.42
CA ALA A 57 -23.65 30.53 -44.33
C ALA A 57 -22.24 30.29 -43.78
N SER A 58 -21.66 29.11 -44.03
CA SER A 58 -20.32 28.75 -43.57
C SER A 58 -19.24 29.05 -44.62
N ALA A 59 -19.62 29.22 -45.89
CA ALA A 59 -18.69 29.53 -46.99
C ALA A 59 -18.67 31.02 -47.37
N ASP A 60 -19.61 31.81 -46.85
CA ASP A 60 -19.98 33.12 -47.38
C ASP A 60 -20.22 33.10 -48.92
N LYS A 61 -20.55 31.92 -49.46
CA LYS A 61 -20.77 31.71 -50.89
C LYS A 61 -22.27 31.67 -51.15
N THR A 62 -22.69 32.49 -52.10
CA THR A 62 -24.08 32.57 -52.53
C THR A 62 -24.18 32.24 -54.01
N TRP A 63 -25.15 31.40 -54.37
CA TRP A 63 -25.42 31.03 -55.74
C TRP A 63 -26.77 31.60 -56.12
N SER A 64 -26.77 32.52 -57.09
CA SER A 64 -28.00 33.05 -57.69
C SER A 64 -28.30 32.25 -58.96
N VAL A 65 -29.38 31.47 -58.94
CA VAL A 65 -29.65 30.51 -60.01
C VAL A 65 -30.98 30.82 -60.68
N LYS A 66 -30.95 31.00 -62.01
CA LYS A 66 -32.11 31.32 -62.86
C LYS A 66 -32.44 30.21 -63.87
N ASP A 67 -31.42 29.54 -64.39
CA ASP A 67 -31.53 28.54 -65.46
C ASP A 67 -30.94 27.19 -65.04
N VAL A 68 -31.37 26.11 -65.70
CA VAL A 68 -30.89 24.73 -65.43
C VAL A 68 -29.37 24.61 -65.51
N ASN A 69 -28.75 25.22 -66.53
CA ASN A 69 -27.28 25.22 -66.68
C ASN A 69 -26.59 25.94 -65.51
N GLY A 70 -27.21 26.99 -64.96
CA GLY A 70 -26.73 27.68 -63.78
C GLY A 70 -26.82 26.81 -62.51
N VAL A 71 -27.88 26.00 -62.38
CA VAL A 71 -28.00 25.04 -61.25
C VAL A 71 -26.92 23.98 -61.34
N LEU A 72 -26.66 23.44 -62.53
CA LEU A 72 -25.64 22.41 -62.74
C LEU A 72 -24.23 22.94 -62.43
N ALA A 73 -23.91 24.16 -62.86
CA ALA A 73 -22.64 24.81 -62.52
C ALA A 73 -22.53 25.05 -60.99
N ALA A 74 -23.60 25.52 -60.35
CA ALA A 74 -23.64 25.71 -58.90
C ALA A 74 -23.50 24.39 -58.13
N LEU A 75 -24.09 23.29 -58.61
CA LEU A 75 -23.94 21.96 -58.03
C LEU A 75 -22.50 21.45 -58.13
N GLN A 76 -21.84 21.64 -59.28
CA GLN A 76 -20.44 21.29 -59.45
C GLN A 76 -19.54 22.10 -58.50
N ASP A 77 -19.81 23.39 -58.34
CA ASP A 77 -19.11 24.25 -57.37
C ASP A 77 -19.29 23.77 -55.92
N VAL A 78 -20.50 23.35 -55.56
CA VAL A 78 -20.79 22.81 -54.22
C VAL A 78 -20.12 21.45 -54.02
N ASP A 79 -20.06 20.60 -55.04
CA ASP A 79 -19.37 19.30 -54.96
C ASP A 79 -17.85 19.49 -54.76
N GLN A 80 -17.24 20.43 -55.48
CA GLN A 80 -15.83 20.78 -55.26
C GLN A 80 -15.58 21.32 -53.84
N LEU A 81 -16.47 22.20 -53.35
CA LEU A 81 -16.40 22.73 -51.99
C LEU A 81 -16.63 21.64 -50.93
N PHE A 82 -17.50 20.69 -51.20
CA PHE A 82 -17.78 19.58 -50.30
C PHE A 82 -16.60 18.62 -50.22
N SER A 83 -15.97 18.29 -51.36
CA SER A 83 -14.75 17.49 -51.41
C SER A 83 -13.61 18.13 -50.61
N SER A 84 -13.41 19.45 -50.71
CA SER A 84 -12.36 20.13 -49.94
C SER A 84 -12.66 20.12 -48.44
N ARG A 85 -13.92 20.31 -48.04
CA ARG A 85 -14.35 20.23 -46.63
C ARG A 85 -14.17 18.84 -46.04
N ILE A 86 -14.45 17.78 -46.82
CA ILE A 86 -14.19 16.40 -46.38
C ILE A 86 -12.69 16.16 -46.16
N GLN A 87 -11.82 16.67 -47.03
CA GLN A 87 -10.37 16.54 -46.86
C GLN A 87 -9.91 17.21 -45.57
N ILE A 88 -10.38 18.43 -45.31
CA ILE A 88 -10.10 19.15 -44.07
C ILE A 88 -10.60 18.35 -42.85
N ALA A 89 -11.84 17.85 -42.89
CA ALA A 89 -12.39 17.03 -41.81
C ALA A 89 -11.58 15.75 -41.56
N HIS A 90 -11.08 15.11 -42.61
CA HIS A 90 -10.19 13.96 -42.51
C HIS A 90 -8.84 14.33 -41.87
N GLU A 91 -8.22 15.44 -42.28
CA GLU A 91 -6.99 15.94 -41.65
C GLU A 91 -7.19 16.26 -40.17
N HIS A 92 -8.32 16.87 -39.81
CA HIS A 92 -8.68 17.10 -38.40
C HIS A 92 -8.84 15.79 -37.63
N ALA A 93 -9.47 14.76 -38.21
CA ALA A 93 -9.61 13.46 -37.56
C ALA A 93 -8.25 12.78 -37.31
N VAL A 94 -7.33 12.85 -38.28
CA VAL A 94 -5.96 12.32 -38.13
C VAL A 94 -5.18 13.10 -37.06
N ASN A 95 -5.29 14.43 -37.07
CA ASN A 95 -4.66 15.28 -36.06
C ASN A 95 -5.22 15.04 -34.67
N GLN A 96 -6.54 14.86 -34.53
CA GLN A 96 -7.21 14.55 -33.27
C GLN A 96 -6.73 13.21 -32.71
N ALA A 97 -6.67 12.15 -33.53
CA ALA A 97 -6.13 10.86 -33.12
C ALA A 97 -4.65 10.96 -32.67
N ARG A 98 -3.87 11.83 -33.31
CA ARG A 98 -2.49 12.11 -32.89
C ARG A 98 -2.44 12.83 -31.56
N ILE A 99 -3.30 13.82 -31.32
CA ILE A 99 -3.40 14.56 -30.06
C ILE A 99 -3.76 13.60 -28.93
N GLU A 100 -4.76 12.74 -29.12
CA GLU A 100 -5.18 11.75 -28.13
C GLU A 100 -4.04 10.79 -27.76
N ARG A 101 -3.28 10.34 -28.75
CA ARG A 101 -2.09 9.50 -28.51
C ARG A 101 -1.02 10.25 -27.70
N LEU A 102 -0.75 11.51 -28.03
CA LEU A 102 0.22 12.33 -27.30
C LEU A 102 -0.26 12.62 -25.87
N GLN A 103 -1.55 12.87 -25.67
CA GLN A 103 -2.15 13.08 -24.37
C GLN A 103 -2.04 11.81 -23.50
N ALA A 104 -2.33 10.64 -24.06
CA ALA A 104 -2.15 9.36 -23.38
C ALA A 104 -0.68 9.12 -22.99
N GLN A 105 0.25 9.48 -23.87
CA GLN A 105 1.69 9.38 -23.60
C GLN A 105 2.15 10.34 -22.50
N ALA A 106 1.63 11.58 -22.49
CA ALA A 106 1.91 12.56 -21.44
C ALA A 106 1.39 12.06 -20.09
N LYS A 107 0.12 11.63 -20.03
CA LYS A 107 -0.47 11.04 -18.82
C LYS A 107 0.32 9.84 -18.30
N ARG A 108 0.83 8.97 -19.18
CA ARG A 108 1.68 7.85 -18.79
C ARG A 108 2.99 8.32 -18.17
N ARG A 109 3.68 9.28 -18.78
CA ARG A 109 4.92 9.83 -18.23
C ARG A 109 4.69 10.52 -16.88
N ASP A 110 3.57 11.21 -16.72
CA ASP A 110 3.22 11.85 -15.44
C ASP A 110 2.98 10.82 -14.33
N LYS A 111 2.40 9.65 -14.66
CA LYS A 111 2.29 8.54 -13.71
C LYS A 111 3.67 7.98 -13.35
N GLU A 112 4.53 7.76 -14.34
CA GLU A 112 5.90 7.26 -14.15
C GLU A 112 6.73 8.22 -13.28
N THR A 113 6.63 9.54 -13.50
CA THR A 113 7.35 10.54 -12.68
C THR A 113 6.83 10.59 -11.25
N ARG A 114 5.51 10.54 -11.04
CA ARG A 114 4.93 10.47 -9.68
C ARG A 114 5.40 9.23 -8.94
N GLN A 115 5.42 8.06 -9.61
CA GLN A 115 5.92 6.83 -9.01
C GLN A 115 7.40 6.96 -8.62
N ALA A 116 8.25 7.50 -9.51
CA ALA A 116 9.66 7.71 -9.21
C ALA A 116 9.87 8.66 -8.01
N ILE A 117 9.05 9.70 -7.86
CA ILE A 117 9.10 10.61 -6.71
C ILE A 117 8.73 9.88 -5.41
N LEU A 118 7.71 9.01 -5.43
CA LEU A 118 7.32 8.21 -4.27
C LEU A 118 8.39 7.18 -3.89
N GLU A 119 9.04 6.57 -4.87
CA GLU A 119 10.15 5.65 -4.61
C GLU A 119 11.36 6.39 -4.01
N LEU A 120 11.69 7.58 -4.53
CA LEU A 120 12.76 8.41 -3.98
C LEU A 120 12.47 8.88 -2.56
N SER A 121 11.24 9.30 -2.26
CA SER A 121 10.87 9.71 -0.91
C SER A 121 10.92 8.56 0.09
N ARG A 122 10.52 7.35 -0.35
CA ARG A 122 10.67 6.13 0.44
C ARG A 122 12.15 5.82 0.72
N ILE A 123 13.01 5.82 -0.30
CA ILE A 123 14.44 5.56 -0.14
C ILE A 123 15.07 6.61 0.80
N GLN A 124 14.67 7.87 0.67
CA GLN A 124 15.15 8.93 1.57
C GLN A 124 14.75 8.68 3.03
N ALA A 125 13.52 8.22 3.29
CA ALA A 125 13.07 7.86 4.63
C ALA A 125 13.84 6.65 5.19
N GLU A 126 14.07 5.62 4.38
CA GLU A 126 14.87 4.45 4.76
C GLU A 126 16.32 4.85 5.09
N LEU A 127 16.94 5.71 4.29
CA LEU A 127 18.30 6.22 4.55
C LEU A 127 18.38 7.08 5.81
N ALA A 128 17.37 7.91 6.07
CA ALA A 128 17.31 8.71 7.29
C ALA A 128 17.23 7.84 8.54
N GLU A 129 16.45 6.75 8.49
CA GLU A 129 16.36 5.81 9.60
C GLU A 129 17.68 5.04 9.82
N ILE A 130 18.34 4.59 8.74
CA ILE A 130 19.67 3.96 8.85
C ILE A 130 20.68 4.92 9.47
N ALA A 131 20.68 6.19 9.04
CA ALA A 131 21.56 7.20 9.62
C ALA A 131 21.29 7.38 11.12
N ARG A 132 20.02 7.49 11.53
CA ARG A 132 19.60 7.58 12.94
C ARG A 132 20.09 6.39 13.76
N LEU A 133 19.88 5.17 13.28
CA LEU A 133 20.35 3.95 13.95
C LEU A 133 21.87 3.91 14.05
N SER A 134 22.59 4.32 13.00
CA SER A 134 24.06 4.36 13.03
C SER A 134 24.59 5.37 14.05
N GLU A 135 23.94 6.53 14.21
CA GLU A 135 24.29 7.52 15.23
C GLU A 135 24.07 6.97 16.64
N GLU A 136 22.96 6.22 16.86
CA GLU A 136 22.69 5.55 18.13
C GLU A 136 23.72 4.47 18.46
N GLU A 137 24.13 3.67 17.46
CA GLU A 137 25.17 2.66 17.59
C GLU A 137 26.53 3.28 17.93
N VAL A 138 26.94 4.33 17.21
CA VAL A 138 28.18 5.07 17.49
C VAL A 138 28.15 5.65 18.91
N ALA A 139 27.03 6.26 19.31
CA ALA A 139 26.88 6.78 20.67
C ALA A 139 26.94 5.67 21.74
N SER A 140 26.45 4.47 21.42
CA SER A 140 26.55 3.29 22.30
C SER A 140 28.00 2.80 22.44
N ILE A 141 28.72 2.72 21.32
CA ILE A 141 30.15 2.37 21.29
C ILE A 141 30.96 3.37 22.11
N GLU A 142 30.77 4.68 21.89
CA GLU A 142 31.47 5.71 22.66
C GLU A 142 31.17 5.61 24.17
N ARG A 143 29.93 5.29 24.56
CA ARG A 143 29.58 5.07 25.97
C ARG A 143 30.32 3.86 26.54
N ALA A 144 30.41 2.76 25.78
CA ALA A 144 31.14 1.56 26.17
C ALA A 144 32.66 1.82 26.27
N GLU A 145 33.22 2.62 25.37
CA GLU A 145 34.63 3.02 25.41
C GLU A 145 34.95 3.92 26.61
N LYS A 146 34.04 4.86 26.95
CA LYS A 146 34.19 5.74 28.12
C LYS A 146 34.03 4.98 29.44
N GLN A 147 33.30 3.87 29.44
CA GLN A 147 33.05 3.04 30.62
C GLN A 147 33.43 1.57 30.36
N PRO A 148 34.74 1.27 30.21
CA PRO A 148 35.17 -0.09 29.95
C PRO A 148 34.87 -0.97 31.17
N ILE A 149 34.22 -2.12 30.93
CA ILE A 149 33.98 -3.10 31.98
C ILE A 149 35.29 -3.83 32.26
N GLY A 150 35.72 -3.88 33.52
CA GLY A 150 36.91 -4.62 33.93
C GLY A 150 36.79 -6.11 33.62
N HIS A 151 37.86 -6.69 33.08
CA HIS A 151 37.94 -8.11 32.74
C HIS A 151 37.63 -9.03 33.93
N GLU A 152 38.06 -8.66 35.14
CA GLU A 152 37.77 -9.41 36.36
C GLU A 152 36.27 -9.50 36.65
N THR A 153 35.54 -8.38 36.49
CA THR A 153 34.09 -8.33 36.68
C THR A 153 33.36 -9.18 35.65
N LEU A 154 33.81 -9.15 34.39
CA LEU A 154 33.25 -9.99 33.32
C LEU A 154 33.47 -11.49 33.61
N LEU A 155 34.68 -11.88 34.03
CA LEU A 155 34.98 -13.27 34.39
C LEU A 155 34.18 -13.73 35.60
N ALA A 156 34.10 -12.92 36.65
CA ALA A 156 33.32 -13.25 37.85
C ALA A 156 31.83 -13.40 37.52
N TYR A 157 31.28 -12.51 36.69
CA TYR A 157 29.89 -12.60 36.24
C TYR A 157 29.66 -13.81 35.35
N ALA A 158 30.55 -14.09 34.39
CA ALA A 158 30.46 -15.24 33.51
C ALA A 158 30.55 -16.56 34.31
N GLN A 159 31.44 -16.67 35.29
CA GLN A 159 31.52 -17.83 36.19
C GLN A 159 30.24 -18.01 37.01
N ARG A 160 29.63 -16.92 37.48
CA ARG A 160 28.33 -16.96 38.16
C ARG A 160 27.24 -17.46 37.22
N LEU A 161 27.14 -16.86 36.03
CA LEU A 161 26.14 -17.23 35.02
C LEU A 161 26.31 -18.68 34.58
N ALA A 162 27.55 -19.15 34.39
CA ALA A 162 27.86 -20.51 33.99
C ALA A 162 27.25 -21.56 34.92
N ARG A 163 27.15 -21.32 36.23
CA ARG A 163 26.48 -22.27 37.16
C ARG A 163 25.00 -22.46 36.86
N TYR A 164 24.34 -21.41 36.33
CA TYR A 164 22.91 -21.40 36.05
C TYR A 164 22.59 -21.72 34.58
N THR A 165 23.54 -21.51 33.68
CA THR A 165 23.36 -21.74 32.23
C THR A 165 24.08 -22.98 31.71
N SER A 166 25.02 -23.55 32.47
CA SER A 166 25.61 -24.85 32.14
C SER A 166 24.56 -25.94 32.32
N ALA A 167 24.39 -26.77 31.30
CA ALA A 167 23.58 -27.96 31.42
C ALA A 167 24.16 -28.85 32.56
N PRO A 168 23.32 -29.41 33.44
CA PRO A 168 23.78 -30.25 34.54
C PRO A 168 24.68 -31.39 34.03
N PRO A 169 25.72 -31.81 34.78
CA PRO A 169 26.56 -32.94 34.40
C PRO A 169 25.69 -34.19 34.14
N GLY A 170 25.68 -34.69 32.91
CA GLY A 170 24.82 -35.80 32.48
C GLY A 170 23.60 -35.41 31.63
N TYR A 171 23.32 -34.11 31.46
CA TYR A 171 22.28 -33.63 30.55
C TYR A 171 22.71 -33.85 29.09
N LYS A 172 22.25 -34.97 28.51
CA LYS A 172 22.39 -35.24 27.08
C LYS A 172 21.30 -34.47 26.37
N LEU A 173 21.68 -33.46 25.58
CA LEU A 173 20.76 -32.81 24.65
C LEU A 173 20.11 -33.91 23.80
N PRO A 174 18.77 -33.91 23.62
CA PRO A 174 18.16 -34.73 22.59
C PRO A 174 18.90 -34.44 21.31
N GLN A 175 19.54 -35.45 20.72
CA GLN A 175 20.06 -35.31 19.37
C GLN A 175 18.82 -35.09 18.51
N VAL A 176 18.52 -33.82 18.22
CA VAL A 176 17.73 -33.49 17.05
C VAL A 176 18.48 -34.15 15.92
N SER A 177 17.92 -35.27 15.45
CA SER A 177 18.39 -35.99 14.28
C SER A 177 18.74 -34.93 13.26
N SER A 178 20.03 -34.81 12.95
CA SER A 178 20.58 -33.91 11.96
C SER A 178 20.17 -34.40 10.58
N ALA A 179 18.86 -34.49 10.37
CA ALA A 179 18.23 -34.74 9.10
C ALA A 179 17.94 -33.35 8.53
N ALA A 180 18.73 -33.00 7.53
CA ALA A 180 18.60 -31.85 6.64
C ALA A 180 19.23 -30.51 7.09
N ILE A 181 20.56 -30.48 7.23
CA ILE A 181 21.38 -29.49 6.51
C ILE A 181 22.61 -30.23 5.94
N THR A 182 22.41 -30.96 4.85
CA THR A 182 23.49 -31.29 3.92
C THR A 182 23.78 -30.04 3.08
N VAL A 183 24.66 -29.18 3.57
CA VAL A 183 25.48 -28.32 2.70
C VAL A 183 26.82 -29.02 2.57
N ASN A 184 27.12 -29.43 1.35
CA ASN A 184 28.37 -30.05 0.94
C ASN A 184 29.60 -29.31 1.47
N GLY A 185 30.54 -30.02 2.12
CA GLY A 185 31.87 -29.48 2.38
C GLY A 185 32.67 -30.16 3.48
N THR A 186 33.10 -31.40 3.23
CA THR A 186 34.44 -31.98 3.52
C THR A 186 35.20 -31.66 4.83
N SER A 187 35.69 -32.75 5.45
CA SER A 187 36.69 -32.89 6.54
C SER A 187 36.12 -32.74 7.97
N ASP A 188 36.46 -33.55 8.98
CA ASP A 188 37.46 -34.60 9.12
C ASP A 188 37.03 -35.52 10.29
N ALA A 189 37.47 -36.78 10.24
CA ALA A 189 37.09 -37.82 11.18
C ALA A 189 37.90 -37.75 12.49
N VAL A 190 37.22 -37.81 13.65
CA VAL A 190 37.86 -38.25 14.91
C VAL A 190 36.94 -39.22 15.65
N LYS A 191 37.41 -40.46 15.69
CA LYS A 191 37.00 -41.58 16.56
C LYS A 191 37.02 -41.16 18.04
N ALA A 192 35.97 -41.48 18.78
CA ALA A 192 36.07 -41.79 20.19
C ALA A 192 35.09 -42.90 20.55
N GLU A 193 35.66 -44.06 20.87
CA GLU A 193 35.01 -45.25 21.40
C GLU A 193 34.55 -45.00 22.84
N GLY A 194 33.42 -45.59 23.22
CA GLY A 194 32.86 -45.47 24.57
C GLY A 194 31.75 -46.50 24.78
N GLU A 195 32.08 -47.50 25.59
CA GLU A 195 31.41 -48.77 25.88
C GLU A 195 29.93 -48.73 26.26
N ALA A 196 29.34 -49.90 26.03
CA ALA A 196 27.99 -50.32 26.34
C ALA A 196 27.68 -50.33 27.84
N ALA A 197 26.45 -49.96 28.18
CA ALA A 197 25.76 -50.45 29.36
C ALA A 197 24.27 -50.61 29.03
N GLU A 198 23.81 -51.85 29.12
CA GLU A 198 22.43 -52.30 28.99
C GLU A 198 21.50 -51.54 29.95
N GLY A 199 20.39 -51.05 29.43
CA GLY A 199 19.28 -50.49 30.20
C GLY A 199 17.98 -50.75 29.46
N GLN A 200 17.11 -51.51 30.08
CA GLN A 200 15.90 -52.16 29.55
C GLN A 200 14.94 -51.20 28.81
N PRO A 201 14.20 -51.67 27.77
CA PRO A 201 13.13 -50.89 27.21
C PRO A 201 12.01 -50.72 28.25
N ALA A 202 11.73 -49.47 28.62
CA ALA A 202 10.62 -49.13 29.51
C ALA A 202 9.32 -49.78 29.01
N GLU A 203 8.73 -50.64 29.85
CA GLU A 203 7.42 -51.22 29.60
C GLU A 203 6.40 -50.10 29.33
N GLN A 204 5.80 -50.10 28.15
CA GLN A 204 4.66 -49.26 27.85
C GLN A 204 3.46 -49.75 28.66
N ILE A 205 3.31 -49.25 29.88
CA ILE A 205 2.06 -49.39 30.62
C ILE A 205 1.02 -48.53 29.90
N SER A 206 0.10 -49.20 29.19
CA SER A 206 -1.09 -48.59 28.59
C SER A 206 -2.08 -48.30 29.72
N LEU A 207 -2.01 -47.11 30.31
CA LEU A 207 -3.09 -46.58 31.16
C LEU A 207 -4.07 -45.80 30.27
N GLY A 208 -5.36 -46.05 30.48
CA GLY A 208 -6.48 -45.63 29.63
C GLY A 208 -6.64 -44.11 29.42
N ALA A 209 -7.66 -43.77 28.62
CA ALA A 209 -7.86 -42.45 27.99
C ALA A 209 -8.00 -41.24 28.93
N ASP A 210 -8.11 -41.45 30.24
CA ASP A 210 -8.25 -40.37 31.23
C ASP A 210 -6.94 -40.04 31.99
N TYR A 211 -5.80 -40.58 31.54
CA TYR A 211 -4.52 -40.36 32.21
C TYR A 211 -3.88 -39.01 31.82
N ASN A 212 -3.82 -38.11 32.80
CA ASN A 212 -3.35 -36.74 32.65
C ASN A 212 -1.88 -36.68 32.15
N GLN A 213 -1.67 -36.23 30.90
CA GLN A 213 -0.34 -36.21 30.26
C GLN A 213 0.68 -35.32 31.01
N TYR A 214 0.22 -34.35 31.80
CA TYR A 214 1.07 -33.52 32.65
C TYR A 214 1.77 -34.31 33.76
N ALA A 215 1.19 -35.44 34.21
CA ALA A 215 1.77 -36.29 35.25
C ALA A 215 3.03 -37.04 34.74
N LYS A 216 3.08 -37.44 33.47
CA LYS A 216 4.28 -38.06 32.87
C LYS A 216 5.44 -37.08 32.78
N ARG A 217 5.16 -35.81 32.47
CA ARG A 217 6.20 -34.77 32.43
C ARG A 217 6.73 -34.48 33.82
N ALA A 218 5.89 -34.51 34.86
CA ALA A 218 6.31 -34.31 36.25
C ALA A 218 7.07 -35.53 36.83
N ALA A 219 6.69 -36.76 36.47
CA ALA A 219 7.35 -37.99 36.95
C ALA A 219 8.80 -38.12 36.47
N ALA A 220 9.15 -37.54 35.31
CA ALA A 220 10.53 -37.50 34.83
C ALA A 220 11.45 -36.58 35.67
N TYR A 221 10.90 -35.72 36.55
CA TYR A 221 11.67 -34.82 37.40
C TYR A 221 11.99 -35.39 38.79
N TYR A 222 11.45 -36.56 39.15
CA TYR A 222 11.71 -37.20 40.44
C TYR A 222 12.13 -38.65 40.25
N ASP A 223 13.43 -38.85 40.00
CA ASP A 223 14.08 -40.16 40.15
C ASP A 223 14.63 -40.27 41.59
N PRO A 224 14.03 -41.11 42.46
CA PRO A 224 14.45 -41.26 43.85
C PRO A 224 15.82 -41.94 44.01
N ALA A 225 16.44 -42.45 42.94
CA ALA A 225 17.76 -43.08 42.98
C ALA A 225 18.93 -42.11 42.73
N ILE A 226 18.66 -40.87 42.28
CA ILE A 226 19.71 -39.87 42.08
C ILE A 226 19.89 -39.10 43.40
N PRO A 227 21.08 -39.14 44.04
CA PRO A 227 21.36 -38.31 45.20
C PRO A 227 21.03 -36.87 44.86
N SER A 228 20.09 -36.30 45.60
CA SER A 228 19.50 -34.99 45.37
C SER A 228 20.56 -33.89 45.48
N MET A 229 21.32 -33.67 44.41
CA MET A 229 21.86 -32.33 44.17
C MET A 229 20.64 -31.45 43.90
N PRO A 230 20.46 -30.34 44.64
CA PRO A 230 19.39 -29.40 44.37
C PRO A 230 19.50 -28.95 42.91
N GLN A 231 18.58 -29.42 42.08
CA GLN A 231 18.48 -28.97 40.70
C GLN A 231 17.89 -27.57 40.76
N GLU A 232 18.77 -26.58 40.84
CA GLU A 232 18.38 -25.17 40.84
C GLU A 232 17.63 -24.90 39.53
N MET A 233 16.34 -24.60 39.65
CA MET A 233 15.48 -24.30 38.51
C MET A 233 16.04 -23.05 37.80
N PRO A 234 15.89 -22.94 36.46
CA PRO A 234 16.43 -21.80 35.69
C PRO A 234 15.76 -20.47 36.03
N PHE A 235 14.68 -20.51 36.81
CA PHE A 235 13.98 -19.37 37.38
C PHE A 235 13.97 -19.48 38.91
N PRO A 236 13.91 -18.33 39.62
CA PRO A 236 13.69 -18.30 41.06
C PRO A 236 12.57 -19.25 41.50
N SER A 237 12.83 -20.11 42.48
CA SER A 237 11.78 -20.98 43.02
C SER A 237 10.74 -20.15 43.75
N ASP A 238 9.48 -20.60 43.75
CA ASP A 238 8.39 -19.93 44.49
C ASP A 238 8.74 -19.78 45.98
N ALA A 239 9.40 -20.79 46.55
CA ALA A 239 9.92 -20.72 47.92
C ALA A 239 10.95 -19.59 48.09
N MET A 240 11.88 -19.40 47.15
CA MET A 240 12.85 -18.31 47.19
C MET A 240 12.21 -16.93 46.97
N MET A 241 11.17 -16.84 46.14
CA MET A 241 10.39 -15.60 45.97
C MET A 241 9.59 -15.25 47.22
N ARG A 242 8.97 -16.24 47.87
CA ARG A 242 8.25 -16.07 49.15
C ARG A 242 9.17 -15.71 50.31
N GLN A 243 10.36 -16.31 50.36
CA GLN A 243 11.38 -16.02 51.37
C GLN A 243 12.18 -14.75 51.06
N GLY A 244 12.08 -14.23 49.83
CA GLY A 244 12.79 -13.05 49.38
C GLY A 244 12.45 -11.82 50.22
N ILE A 245 13.43 -10.90 50.32
CA ILE A 245 13.38 -9.70 51.16
C ILE A 245 12.09 -8.89 50.92
N LEU A 246 11.59 -8.87 49.68
CA LEU A 246 10.37 -8.16 49.29
C LEU A 246 9.13 -8.63 50.09
N ASN A 247 8.86 -9.94 50.12
CA ASN A 247 7.73 -10.51 50.86
C ASN A 247 7.90 -10.36 52.38
N SER A 248 9.13 -10.53 52.88
CA SER A 248 9.41 -10.33 54.31
C SER A 248 9.19 -8.88 54.74
N SER A 249 9.44 -7.91 53.86
CA SER A 249 9.23 -6.48 54.13
C SER A 249 7.76 -6.05 54.05
N GLU A 250 6.97 -6.64 53.15
CA GLU A 250 5.51 -6.44 53.11
C GLU A 250 4.81 -7.05 54.33
N MET A 251 5.26 -8.21 54.81
CA MET A 251 4.75 -8.79 56.05
C MET A 251 5.18 -7.99 57.29
N LEU A 252 6.38 -7.37 57.29
CA LEU A 252 6.85 -6.54 58.41
C LEU A 252 6.20 -5.15 58.46
N ASN A 253 5.89 -4.56 57.30
CA ASN A 253 5.25 -3.24 57.21
C ASN A 253 3.72 -3.27 57.27
N GLY A 254 3.11 -4.44 57.49
CA GLY A 254 1.67 -4.58 57.75
C GLY A 254 0.82 -4.10 56.58
N ALA A 255 0.63 -4.96 55.57
CA ALA A 255 -0.39 -4.73 54.56
C ALA A 255 -1.77 -4.50 55.24
N PRO A 256 -2.48 -3.39 54.96
CA PRO A 256 -3.86 -3.25 55.40
C PRO A 256 -4.67 -4.38 54.75
N MET A 257 -5.32 -5.16 55.61
CA MET A 257 -6.20 -6.26 55.24
C MET A 257 -7.19 -5.79 54.18
N ALA A 258 -7.30 -6.56 53.09
CA ALA A 258 -8.30 -6.39 52.05
C ALA A 258 -9.69 -6.28 52.69
N GLU A 259 -10.33 -5.11 52.55
CA GLU A 259 -11.73 -4.91 52.88
C GLU A 259 -12.59 -5.84 52.02
N GLN A 260 -13.42 -6.66 52.67
CA GLN A 260 -14.50 -7.37 52.01
C GLN A 260 -15.55 -6.34 51.55
N PRO A 261 -16.13 -6.46 50.34
CA PRO A 261 -17.15 -5.54 49.90
C PRO A 261 -18.46 -5.85 50.65
N ALA A 262 -18.90 -4.92 51.48
CA ALA A 262 -20.25 -4.92 52.02
C ALA A 262 -21.22 -4.44 50.94
N GLU A 263 -22.15 -5.31 50.56
CA GLU A 263 -23.36 -4.96 49.83
C GLU A 263 -24.23 -4.06 50.72
N ASP A 264 -24.49 -2.82 50.29
CA ASP A 264 -25.71 -2.08 50.69
C ASP A 264 -26.06 -0.97 49.68
N LEU A 265 -27.09 -1.31 48.88
CA LEU A 265 -28.24 -0.53 48.44
C LEU A 265 -28.26 1.02 48.52
N MET A 266 -28.61 1.60 47.35
CA MET A 266 -29.60 2.66 47.08
C MET A 266 -29.11 4.03 46.56
N ASP A 267 -29.74 4.37 45.43
CA ASP A 267 -30.21 5.67 44.94
C ASP A 267 -29.34 6.59 44.05
N GLU A 268 -29.80 6.64 42.80
CA GLU A 268 -30.08 7.80 41.93
C GLU A 268 -29.04 8.93 41.75
N GLN A 269 -28.59 9.00 40.49
CA GLN A 269 -28.59 10.19 39.63
C GLN A 269 -27.23 10.85 39.31
N ASP A 270 -27.00 10.89 37.99
CA ASP A 270 -26.23 11.83 37.16
C ASP A 270 -24.75 11.60 36.81
N ASP A 271 -24.57 11.52 35.49
CA ASP A 271 -23.45 11.97 34.65
C ASP A 271 -22.01 11.53 34.95
N GLY A 272 -21.59 10.49 34.23
CA GLY A 272 -20.19 10.24 33.88
C GLY A 272 -20.11 9.42 32.58
N PRO A 273 -19.22 9.76 31.63
CA PRO A 273 -19.23 9.16 30.30
C PRO A 273 -18.80 7.70 30.41
N ALA A 274 -19.72 6.80 30.05
CA ALA A 274 -19.38 5.42 29.75
C ALA A 274 -18.36 5.44 28.61
N THR A 275 -17.12 5.09 28.93
CA THR A 275 -16.07 4.83 27.93
C THR A 275 -16.41 3.54 27.23
N ASP A 276 -17.30 3.64 26.24
CA ASP A 276 -17.68 2.57 25.35
C ASP A 276 -16.53 2.30 24.35
N TYR A 277 -15.47 1.65 24.84
CA TYR A 277 -14.32 1.24 24.01
C TYR A 277 -14.73 0.33 22.84
N ALA A 278 -15.92 -0.29 22.91
CA ALA A 278 -16.45 -1.14 21.85
C ALA A 278 -16.90 -0.36 20.60
N THR A 279 -17.35 0.89 20.74
CA THR A 279 -17.75 1.72 19.58
C THR A 279 -16.56 2.42 18.92
N SER A 280 -15.47 2.66 19.66
CA SER A 280 -14.26 3.31 19.12
C SER A 280 -13.50 2.43 18.10
N PHE A 281 -13.55 1.10 18.26
CA PHE A 281 -12.94 0.17 17.30
C PHE A 281 -13.78 -0.05 16.03
N SER A 282 -15.08 0.23 16.07
CA SER A 282 -15.96 0.16 14.90
C SER A 282 -15.57 1.21 13.85
N HIS A 283 -15.20 2.41 14.28
CA HIS A 283 -14.94 3.52 13.37
C HIS A 283 -13.61 3.40 12.59
N LEU A 284 -12.63 2.68 13.15
CA LEU A 284 -11.33 2.48 12.49
C LEU A 284 -11.39 1.43 11.37
N ARG A 285 -12.37 0.51 11.43
CA ARG A 285 -12.54 -0.55 10.44
C ARG A 285 -13.29 -0.08 9.18
N ASP A 286 -14.23 0.85 9.34
CA ASP A 286 -14.93 1.47 8.19
C ASP A 286 -14.01 2.37 7.35
N HIS A 287 -12.93 2.89 7.92
CA HIS A 287 -11.93 3.66 7.17
C HIS A 287 -11.01 2.81 6.29
N GLN A 288 -11.00 1.48 6.46
CA GLN A 288 -10.15 0.56 5.70
C GLN A 288 -10.89 -0.16 4.55
N GLN A 289 -12.22 0.05 4.41
CA GLN A 289 -13.06 -0.61 3.40
C GLN A 289 -13.69 0.34 2.36
N ARG A 290 -13.18 1.56 2.20
CA ARG A 290 -13.52 2.35 1.00
C ARG A 290 -12.54 2.00 -0.13
N PRO A 291 -12.97 1.25 -1.17
CA PRO A 291 -12.24 1.25 -2.44
C PRO A 291 -12.46 2.60 -3.12
N ASP A 292 -11.37 3.28 -3.44
CA ASP A 292 -11.10 4.03 -4.69
C ASP A 292 -12.29 4.60 -5.52
N ASP A 293 -13.22 5.34 -4.92
CA ASP A 293 -14.27 6.08 -5.67
C ASP A 293 -14.05 7.60 -5.71
N ASP A 294 -12.87 8.10 -5.33
CA ASP A 294 -12.54 9.54 -5.35
C ASP A 294 -11.72 9.99 -6.59
N GLU A 295 -11.73 9.25 -7.71
CA GLU A 295 -11.03 9.67 -8.95
C GLU A 295 -11.72 10.80 -9.75
N ASP A 296 -12.92 11.27 -9.37
CA ASP A 296 -13.70 12.25 -10.15
C ASP A 296 -13.86 13.66 -9.52
N ALA A 297 -13.18 13.98 -8.42
CA ALA A 297 -13.41 15.25 -7.70
C ALA A 297 -12.48 16.44 -8.06
N PHE A 298 -11.60 16.31 -9.07
CA PHE A 298 -10.64 17.36 -9.44
C PHE A 298 -10.84 17.96 -10.84
N ASP A 299 -12.08 18.07 -11.29
CA ASP A 299 -12.46 18.93 -12.43
C ASP A 299 -12.91 20.31 -11.91
N LEU A 300 -12.01 21.00 -11.19
CA LEU A 300 -12.19 22.39 -10.80
C LEU A 300 -11.57 23.30 -11.85
N ASP A 301 -12.40 23.60 -12.86
CA ASP A 301 -12.67 24.92 -13.41
C ASP A 301 -11.51 25.94 -13.29
N LEU A 302 -10.64 25.93 -14.31
CA LEU A 302 -9.69 27.01 -14.59
C LEU A 302 -10.30 27.89 -15.70
N ASN A 303 -11.05 28.90 -15.28
CA ASN A 303 -11.22 30.15 -16.03
C ASN A 303 -10.13 31.15 -15.65
#